data_AF-A0A4P1R9P9-F1
#
_entry.id   AF-A0A4P1R9P9-F1
#
_cell.length_a   1.000
_cell.length_b   1.000
_cell.length_c   1.000
_cell.angle_alpha   90.00
_cell.angle_beta   90.00
_cell.angle_gamma   90.00
#
_symmetry.space_group_name_H-M   'P 1'
#
loop_
_entity.id
_entity.type
_entity.pdbx_description
1 polymer ?
#
loop_
_entity_poly.entity_id
_entity_poly.type
_entity_poly.pdbx_seq_one_letter_code
_entity_poly.pdbx_strand_id
1 'polypeptide(L)'
;MLLLQPTFAPAALASFSAAAKTGGPAAAAAVGGKLIRTEILSSAWTGFFAGCLHTLSGPDHLAALAPLSIGRTRMESAAVGALWGCGHDAGQLIFGLIFLLLKDRLHIEIIRTWGTRVVGLTLLVIGAMGIKEASEASAPCVALENGECDVSVYESLDNPTVGKKKIGFATFATGIVHGLQPDALMMVLPALALPSRLAGAAFLIMFLLGTVFAMGSYTVFIGSCSEALKDRVPRITEKLTWASSLVAIALGFAIIISQFFGFSLY
;
A
#
# COMPACT_ATOMS: atom_id res chain seq x y z
N MET A 1 -40.95 -41.75 -18.59
CA MET A 1 -41.49 -41.22 -17.32
C MET A 1 -40.30 -40.94 -16.40
N LEU A 2 -39.86 -39.69 -16.33
CA LEU A 2 -38.82 -39.22 -15.39
C LEU A 2 -39.06 -37.72 -15.17
N LEU A 3 -39.70 -37.41 -14.05
CA LEU A 3 -40.03 -36.07 -13.58
C LEU A 3 -38.80 -35.46 -12.90
N LEU A 4 -38.29 -34.34 -13.42
CA LEU A 4 -37.30 -33.50 -12.75
C LEU A 4 -37.99 -32.61 -11.71
N GLN A 5 -37.56 -32.71 -10.45
CA GLN A 5 -37.96 -31.82 -9.37
C GLN A 5 -37.28 -30.44 -9.53
N PRO A 6 -37.96 -29.31 -9.26
CA PRO A 6 -37.32 -28.02 -9.09
C PRO A 6 -37.20 -27.69 -7.59
N THR A 7 -36.02 -27.89 -7.01
CA THR A 7 -35.72 -27.36 -5.67
C THR A 7 -34.32 -26.78 -5.67
N PHE A 8 -34.22 -25.45 -5.77
CA PHE A 8 -33.26 -24.59 -5.07
C PHE A 8 -33.66 -23.13 -5.36
N ALA A 9 -34.78 -22.69 -4.78
CA ALA A 9 -35.03 -21.26 -4.64
C ALA A 9 -34.18 -20.75 -3.46
N PRO A 10 -33.46 -19.62 -3.59
CA PRO A 10 -32.67 -19.08 -2.49
C PRO A 10 -33.58 -18.68 -1.32
N ALA A 11 -33.15 -18.98 -0.08
CA ALA A 11 -33.90 -18.68 1.14
C ALA A 11 -34.35 -17.20 1.24
N ALA A 12 -33.61 -16.29 0.60
CA ALA A 12 -33.97 -14.88 0.47
C ALA A 12 -35.32 -14.64 -0.23
N LEU A 13 -35.68 -15.45 -1.23
CA LEU A 13 -36.94 -15.34 -1.96
C LEU A 13 -38.13 -15.85 -1.12
N ALA A 14 -37.89 -16.92 -0.34
CA ALA A 14 -38.88 -17.48 0.57
C ALA A 14 -39.19 -16.52 1.74
N SER A 15 -38.17 -15.86 2.30
CA SER A 15 -38.35 -14.83 3.34
C SER A 15 -39.06 -13.59 2.81
N PHE A 16 -38.80 -13.18 1.56
CA PHE A 16 -39.50 -12.06 0.91
C PHE A 16 -41.01 -12.34 0.76
N SER A 17 -41.37 -13.55 0.32
CA SER A 17 -42.78 -13.91 0.13
C SER A 17 -43.55 -14.08 1.44
N ALA A 18 -42.88 -14.49 2.53
CA ALA A 18 -43.51 -14.64 3.85
C ALA A 18 -43.68 -13.29 4.57
N ALA A 19 -42.69 -12.39 4.47
CA ALA A 19 -42.76 -11.06 5.06
C ALA A 19 -43.73 -10.13 4.31
N ALA A 20 -43.81 -10.22 2.98
CA ALA A 20 -44.76 -9.45 2.18
C ALA A 20 -46.23 -9.85 2.43
N LYS A 21 -46.49 -11.08 2.90
CA LYS A 21 -47.84 -11.54 3.25
C LYS A 21 -48.29 -11.18 4.67
N THR A 22 -47.38 -10.77 5.56
CA THR A 22 -47.67 -10.60 6.99
C THR A 22 -47.28 -9.24 7.58
N GLY A 23 -46.47 -8.44 6.89
CA GLY A 23 -46.07 -7.09 7.31
C GLY A 23 -46.53 -6.00 6.34
N GLY A 24 -47.10 -4.91 6.86
CA GLY A 24 -47.47 -3.75 6.04
C GLY A 24 -46.27 -3.11 5.30
N PRO A 25 -46.51 -2.21 4.33
CA PRO A 25 -45.46 -1.63 3.48
C PRO A 25 -44.29 -1.00 4.25
N ALA A 26 -44.52 -0.50 5.46
CA ALA A 26 -43.47 0.00 6.35
C ALA A 26 -42.53 -1.11 6.87
N ALA A 27 -43.03 -2.32 7.14
CA ALA A 27 -42.22 -3.46 7.57
C ALA A 27 -41.37 -4.01 6.42
N ALA A 28 -41.92 -4.07 5.20
CA ALA A 28 -41.16 -4.45 4.00
C ALA A 28 -40.06 -3.43 3.69
N ALA A 29 -40.33 -2.13 3.83
CA ALA A 29 -39.34 -1.06 3.68
C ALA A 29 -38.24 -1.12 4.76
N ALA A 30 -38.60 -1.42 6.01
CA ALA A 30 -37.64 -1.58 7.11
C ALA A 30 -36.72 -2.81 6.90
N VAL A 31 -37.28 -3.93 6.43
CA VAL A 31 -36.51 -5.14 6.09
C VAL A 31 -35.59 -4.89 4.90
N GLY A 32 -36.06 -4.21 3.85
CA GLY A 32 -35.25 -3.80 2.71
C GLY A 32 -34.10 -2.86 3.10
N GLY A 33 -34.37 -1.86 3.96
CA GLY A 33 -33.34 -0.97 4.49
C GLY A 33 -32.29 -1.69 5.35
N LYS A 34 -32.70 -2.69 6.13
CA LYS A 34 -31.79 -3.52 6.92
C LYS A 34 -30.88 -4.38 6.03
N LEU A 35 -31.44 -5.01 4.99
CA LEU A 35 -30.68 -5.77 3.99
C LEU A 35 -29.64 -4.90 3.28
N ILE A 36 -30.02 -3.71 2.79
CA ILE A 36 -29.09 -2.77 2.13
C ILE A 36 -27.95 -2.36 3.06
N ARG A 37 -28.24 -2.07 4.34
CA ARG A 37 -27.21 -1.74 5.33
C ARG A 37 -26.24 -2.89 5.58
N THR A 38 -26.76 -4.12 5.69
CA THR A 38 -25.93 -5.31 5.89
C THR A 38 -25.03 -5.58 4.68
N GLU A 39 -25.55 -5.43 3.46
CA GLU A 39 -24.77 -5.56 2.22
C GLU A 39 -23.64 -4.53 2.12
N ILE A 40 -23.94 -3.26 2.44
CA ILE A 40 -22.93 -2.18 2.46
C ILE A 40 -21.87 -2.45 3.53
N LEU A 41 -22.29 -2.84 4.73
CA LEU A 41 -21.35 -3.13 5.84
C LEU A 41 -20.46 -4.34 5.53
N SER A 42 -21.04 -5.39 4.95
CA SER A 42 -20.29 -6.58 4.52
C SER A 42 -19.27 -6.22 3.44
N SER A 43 -19.68 -5.43 2.44
CA SER A 43 -18.81 -4.96 1.37
C SER A 43 -17.70 -4.05 1.90
N ALA A 44 -18.02 -3.17 2.85
CA ALA A 44 -17.07 -2.31 3.54
C ALA A 44 -15.99 -3.13 4.27
N TRP A 45 -16.37 -4.14 5.06
CA TRP A 45 -15.41 -4.99 5.75
C TRP A 45 -14.58 -5.83 4.78
N THR A 46 -15.22 -6.37 3.74
CA THR A 46 -14.50 -7.11 2.70
C THR A 46 -13.47 -6.22 2.01
N GLY A 47 -13.84 -4.98 1.68
CA GLY A 47 -12.93 -3.99 1.12
C GLY A 47 -11.76 -3.68 2.05
N PHE A 48 -12.05 -3.40 3.33
CA PHE A 48 -11.02 -3.14 4.34
C PHE A 48 -10.00 -4.27 4.45
N PHE A 49 -10.47 -5.51 4.61
CA PHE A 49 -9.58 -6.67 4.70
C PHE A 49 -8.86 -6.95 3.39
N ALA A 50 -9.50 -6.72 2.23
CA ALA A 50 -8.84 -6.85 0.94
C ALA A 50 -7.71 -5.83 0.77
N GLY A 51 -7.89 -4.58 1.19
CA GLY A 51 -6.84 -3.55 1.18
C GLY A 51 -5.68 -3.88 2.11
N CYS A 52 -5.99 -4.34 3.33
CA CYS A 52 -5.00 -4.85 4.26
C CYS A 52 -4.21 -6.03 3.67
N LEU A 53 -4.92 -7.01 3.09
CA LEU A 53 -4.31 -8.20 2.51
C LEU A 53 -3.44 -7.86 1.31
N HIS A 54 -3.92 -7.02 0.39
CA HIS A 54 -3.16 -6.55 -0.77
C HIS A 54 -1.81 -5.97 -0.36
N THR A 55 -1.84 -5.10 0.63
CA THR A 55 -0.62 -4.47 1.15
C THR A 55 0.32 -5.50 1.78
N LEU A 56 -0.22 -6.38 2.63
CA LEU A 56 0.55 -7.38 3.38
C LEU A 56 1.10 -8.50 2.49
N SER A 57 0.41 -8.81 1.39
CA SER A 57 0.83 -9.85 0.44
C SER A 57 1.93 -9.37 -0.51
N GLY A 58 2.07 -8.05 -0.71
CA GLY A 58 3.14 -7.45 -1.51
C GLY A 58 4.42 -7.28 -0.70
N PRO A 59 5.45 -8.13 -0.90
CA PRO A 59 6.70 -8.01 -0.14
C PRO A 59 7.49 -6.74 -0.51
N ASP A 60 7.20 -6.16 -1.67
CA ASP A 60 7.79 -4.94 -2.21
C ASP A 60 7.40 -3.72 -1.38
N HIS A 61 6.14 -3.61 -0.94
CA HIS A 61 5.70 -2.54 -0.04
C HIS A 61 6.46 -2.58 1.29
N LEU A 62 6.55 -3.78 1.88
CA LEU A 62 7.25 -4.01 3.13
C LEU A 62 8.75 -3.72 2.97
N ALA A 63 9.37 -4.17 1.88
CA ALA A 63 10.78 -3.96 1.59
C ALA A 63 11.12 -2.48 1.34
N ALA A 64 10.21 -1.71 0.74
CA ALA A 64 10.38 -0.26 0.56
C ALA A 64 10.27 0.50 1.89
N LEU A 65 9.28 0.15 2.72
CA LEU A 65 8.99 0.88 3.96
C LEU A 65 9.86 0.49 5.16
N ALA A 66 10.45 -0.71 5.16
CA ALA A 66 11.34 -1.16 6.23
C ALA A 66 12.55 -0.24 6.46
N PRO A 67 13.44 0.02 5.46
CA PRO A 67 14.57 0.92 5.65
C PRO A 67 14.13 2.35 5.98
N LEU A 68 12.95 2.78 5.52
CA LEU A 68 12.38 4.09 5.86
C LEU A 68 11.79 4.15 7.28
N SER A 69 11.50 3.04 7.95
CA SER A 69 10.84 3.10 9.27
C SER A 69 11.79 2.82 10.44
N ILE A 70 12.95 2.21 10.17
CA ILE A 70 13.93 1.85 11.18
C ILE A 70 14.55 3.12 11.78
N GLY A 71 14.58 3.19 13.12
CA GLY A 71 15.17 4.30 13.85
C GLY A 71 14.29 5.53 14.02
N ARG A 72 13.04 5.49 13.53
CA ARG A 72 12.00 6.52 13.74
C ARG A 72 11.13 6.21 14.95
N THR A 73 10.55 7.24 15.56
CA THR A 73 9.55 7.05 16.63
C THR A 73 8.27 6.43 16.07
N ARG A 74 7.39 5.94 16.96
CA ARG A 74 6.09 5.36 16.56
C ARG A 74 5.25 6.29 15.70
N MET A 75 5.15 7.57 16.08
CA MET A 75 4.34 8.56 15.37
C MET A 75 4.94 8.94 14.02
N GLU A 76 6.26 9.05 13.93
CA GLU A 76 6.95 9.32 12.67
C GLU A 76 6.84 8.13 11.71
N SER A 77 6.98 6.91 12.23
CA SER A 77 6.82 5.69 11.43
C SER A 77 5.39 5.56 10.91
N ALA A 78 4.38 5.84 11.75
CA ALA A 78 2.98 5.90 11.34
C ALA A 78 2.76 6.93 10.22
N ALA A 79 3.34 8.13 10.35
CA ALA A 79 3.20 9.19 9.36
C ALA A 79 3.87 8.82 8.04
N VAL A 80 5.05 8.19 8.07
CA VAL A 80 5.75 7.68 6.87
C VAL A 80 4.90 6.62 6.18
N GLY A 81 4.42 5.61 6.92
CA GLY A 81 3.58 4.56 6.36
C GLY A 81 2.25 5.06 5.81
N ALA A 82 1.56 5.95 6.54
CA ALA A 82 0.30 6.53 6.10
C ALA A 82 0.49 7.43 4.86
N LEU A 83 1.54 8.23 4.82
CA LEU A 83 1.80 9.14 3.70
C LEU A 83 2.23 8.38 2.45
N TRP A 84 3.03 7.34 2.61
CA TRP A 84 3.37 6.43 1.52
C TRP A 84 2.13 5.69 1.02
N GLY A 85 1.28 5.19 1.93
CA GLY A 85 0.01 4.55 1.58
C GLY A 85 -0.98 5.46 0.87
N CYS A 86 -1.12 6.72 1.31
CA CYS A 86 -1.93 7.71 0.59
C CYS A 86 -1.37 7.98 -0.82
N GLY A 87 -0.04 8.02 -0.96
CA GLY A 87 0.61 8.16 -2.26
C GLY A 87 0.31 6.96 -3.15
N HIS A 88 0.45 5.76 -2.60
CA HIS A 88 0.17 4.51 -3.27
C HIS A 88 -1.28 4.43 -3.76
N ASP A 89 -2.25 4.71 -2.90
CA ASP A 89 -3.67 4.82 -3.25
C ASP A 89 -3.91 5.85 -4.37
N ALA A 90 -3.25 7.02 -4.30
CA ALA A 90 -3.34 8.02 -5.35
C ALA A 90 -2.78 7.50 -6.68
N GLY A 91 -1.65 6.78 -6.66
CA GLY A 91 -1.10 6.09 -7.83
C GLY A 91 -2.09 5.11 -8.44
N GLN A 92 -2.74 4.29 -7.61
CA GLN A 92 -3.74 3.31 -8.03
C GLN A 92 -4.99 3.98 -8.65
N LEU A 93 -5.46 5.07 -8.05
CA LEU A 93 -6.61 5.82 -8.59
C LEU A 93 -6.25 6.50 -9.92
N ILE A 94 -5.06 7.08 -10.04
CA ILE A 94 -4.55 7.66 -11.29
C ILE A 94 -4.46 6.57 -12.35
N PHE A 95 -3.85 5.43 -12.01
CA PHE A 95 -3.72 4.31 -12.92
C PHE A 95 -5.07 3.76 -13.36
N GLY A 96 -6.00 3.55 -12.42
CA GLY A 96 -7.36 3.10 -12.69
C GLY A 96 -8.12 4.06 -13.60
N LEU A 97 -7.98 5.37 -13.40
CA LEU A 97 -8.59 6.38 -14.27
C LEU A 97 -8.01 6.36 -15.69
N ILE A 98 -6.68 6.28 -15.81
CA ILE A 98 -5.99 6.15 -17.10
C ILE A 98 -6.45 4.88 -17.83
N PHE A 99 -6.53 3.76 -17.09
CA PHE A 99 -7.00 2.49 -17.61
C PHE A 99 -8.42 2.58 -18.15
N LEU A 100 -9.35 3.22 -17.42
CA LEU A 100 -10.74 3.40 -17.88
C LEU A 100 -10.84 4.27 -19.14
N LEU A 101 -10.02 5.33 -19.25
CA LEU A 101 -10.02 6.24 -20.40
C LEU A 101 -9.39 5.64 -21.66
N LEU A 102 -8.38 4.79 -21.50
CA LEU A 102 -7.55 4.27 -22.60
C LEU A 102 -7.67 2.74 -22.77
N LYS A 103 -8.72 2.11 -22.21
CA LYS A 103 -8.87 0.65 -22.14
C LYS A 103 -8.69 -0.08 -23.48
N ASP A 104 -9.11 0.54 -24.58
CA ASP A 104 -9.07 -0.06 -25.92
C ASP A 104 -7.72 0.15 -26.64
N ARG A 105 -6.79 0.89 -26.01
CA ARG A 105 -5.46 1.24 -26.54
C ARG A 105 -4.30 0.71 -25.68
N LEU A 106 -4.59 0.28 -24.46
CA LEU A 106 -3.59 -0.15 -23.48
C LEU A 106 -3.37 -1.67 -23.55
N HIS A 107 -2.18 -2.07 -23.99
CA HIS A 107 -1.73 -3.45 -23.86
C HIS A 107 -1.31 -3.69 -22.40
N ILE A 108 -2.17 -4.37 -21.63
CA ILE A 108 -2.01 -4.60 -20.18
C ILE A 108 -0.64 -5.22 -19.87
N GLU A 109 -0.15 -6.11 -20.73
CA GLU A 109 1.16 -6.74 -20.59
C GLU A 109 2.31 -5.72 -20.59
N ILE A 110 2.29 -4.76 -21.52
CA ILE A 110 3.35 -3.74 -21.63
C ILE A 110 3.39 -2.89 -20.35
N ILE A 111 2.22 -2.46 -19.89
CA ILE A 111 2.09 -1.64 -18.68
C ILE A 111 2.53 -2.41 -17.44
N ARG A 112 2.13 -3.68 -17.33
CA ARG A 112 2.55 -4.56 -16.24
C ARG A 112 4.06 -4.68 -16.22
N THR A 113 4.69 -4.97 -17.36
CA THR A 113 6.15 -5.05 -17.45
C THR A 113 6.83 -3.74 -17.06
N TRP A 114 6.34 -2.59 -17.52
CA TRP A 114 6.91 -1.29 -17.14
C TRP A 114 6.69 -0.96 -15.66
N GLY A 115 5.49 -1.20 -15.12
CA GLY A 115 5.17 -0.98 -13.71
C GLY A 115 6.06 -1.81 -12.79
N THR A 116 6.19 -3.11 -13.07
CA THR A 116 7.05 -4.02 -12.30
C THR A 116 8.53 -3.62 -12.37
N ARG A 117 9.01 -3.12 -13.53
CA ARG A 117 10.38 -2.57 -13.64
C ARG A 117 10.57 -1.31 -12.80
N VAL A 118 9.62 -0.40 -12.83
CA VAL A 118 9.65 0.85 -12.04
C VAL A 118 9.67 0.53 -10.54
N VAL A 119 8.88 -0.45 -10.09
CA VAL A 119 8.90 -0.95 -8.72
C VAL A 119 10.27 -1.53 -8.35
N GLY A 120 10.82 -2.41 -9.19
CA GLY A 120 12.16 -2.96 -8.98
C GLY A 120 13.24 -1.88 -8.87
N LEU A 121 13.22 -0.87 -9.76
CA LEU A 121 14.15 0.26 -9.70
C LEU A 121 13.96 1.12 -8.45
N THR A 122 12.72 1.34 -8.02
CA THR A 122 12.40 2.10 -6.81
C THR A 122 12.97 1.41 -5.57
N LEU A 123 12.87 0.08 -5.49
CA LEU A 123 13.48 -0.71 -4.42
C LEU A 123 15.02 -0.61 -4.41
N LEU A 124 15.66 -0.62 -5.57
CA LEU A 124 17.11 -0.40 -5.68
C LEU A 124 17.50 0.98 -5.14
N VAL A 125 16.75 2.03 -5.51
CA VAL A 125 17.02 3.41 -5.03
C VAL A 125 16.82 3.53 -3.53
N ILE A 126 15.70 3.02 -3.00
CA ILE A 126 15.40 3.08 -1.55
C ILE A 126 16.46 2.31 -0.76
N GLY A 127 16.84 1.11 -1.21
CA GLY A 127 17.88 0.33 -0.54
C GLY A 127 19.26 0.99 -0.63
N ALA A 128 19.63 1.58 -1.77
CA ALA A 128 20.88 2.33 -1.89
C ALA A 128 20.92 3.55 -0.96
N MET A 129 19.79 4.28 -0.85
CA MET A 129 19.65 5.40 0.09
C MET A 129 19.76 4.93 1.55
N GLY A 130 19.14 3.81 1.91
CA GLY A 130 19.21 3.25 3.27
C GLY A 130 20.62 2.79 3.64
N ILE A 131 21.38 2.20 2.71
CA ILE A 131 22.81 1.88 2.92
C ILE A 131 23.62 3.15 3.15
N LYS A 132 23.40 4.19 2.33
CA LYS A 132 24.12 5.47 2.47
C LYS A 132 23.86 6.09 3.85
N GLU A 133 22.60 6.18 4.27
CA GLU A 133 22.20 6.71 5.58
C GLU A 133 22.83 5.91 6.74
N ALA A 134 22.86 4.58 6.62
CA ALA A 134 23.48 3.74 7.64
C ALA A 134 25.01 3.88 7.68
N SER A 135 25.67 4.09 6.53
CA SER A 135 27.13 4.29 6.44
C SER A 135 27.61 5.65 6.97
N GLU A 136 26.80 6.71 6.80
CA GLU A 136 27.10 8.03 7.36
C GLU A 136 26.97 8.03 8.89
N ALA A 137 26.08 7.21 9.45
CA ALA A 137 26.00 6.97 10.88
C ALA A 137 27.18 6.16 11.45
N SER A 138 27.90 5.39 10.60
CA SER A 138 29.06 4.60 11.01
C SER A 138 30.33 5.42 11.16
N ALA A 139 30.48 6.57 10.47
CA ALA A 139 31.71 7.35 10.44
C ALA A 139 32.02 7.94 11.83
N PRO A 140 32.99 7.38 12.59
CA PRO A 140 33.50 8.04 13.77
C PRO A 140 34.59 8.98 13.26
N CYS A 141 34.31 10.28 13.19
CA CYS A 141 35.35 11.24 12.88
C CYS A 141 36.41 11.15 13.99
N VAL A 142 37.54 10.54 13.64
CA VAL A 142 38.81 10.60 14.32
C VAL A 142 39.11 12.05 14.68
N ALA A 143 39.57 12.27 15.91
CA ALA A 143 40.13 13.53 16.35
C ALA A 143 41.21 14.02 15.36
N LEU A 144 40.94 15.11 14.66
CA LEU A 144 41.97 16.05 14.25
C LEU A 144 41.51 17.46 14.58
N GLU A 145 42.42 18.09 15.31
CA GLU A 145 42.53 19.47 15.72
C GLU A 145 42.31 20.46 14.57
N ASN A 146 41.79 21.64 14.95
CA ASN A 146 41.96 22.94 14.30
C ASN A 146 40.90 23.42 13.28
N GLY A 147 40.66 24.74 13.34
CA GLY A 147 39.52 25.44 12.77
C GLY A 147 39.59 25.84 11.29
N GLU A 148 38.45 26.39 10.85
CA GLU A 148 38.17 27.12 9.59
C GLU A 148 38.32 26.40 8.22
N CYS A 149 37.46 26.84 7.27
CA CYS A 149 37.37 26.55 5.81
C CYS A 149 36.49 25.35 5.42
N ASP A 150 35.28 25.43 4.84
CA ASP A 150 34.61 26.28 3.81
C ASP A 150 34.60 25.66 2.38
N VAL A 151 33.42 25.71 1.75
CA VAL A 151 33.08 25.52 0.30
C VAL A 151 33.17 24.07 -0.27
N SER A 152 32.27 23.44 -1.07
CA SER A 152 31.16 23.83 -1.97
C SER A 152 30.28 22.60 -2.34
N VAL A 153 28.93 22.66 -2.30
CA VAL A 153 27.99 22.91 -3.45
C VAL A 153 27.88 21.72 -4.43
N TYR A 154 26.75 21.00 -4.52
CA TYR A 154 25.47 21.48 -5.06
C TYR A 154 24.45 22.01 -4.01
N GLU A 155 24.19 23.32 -4.17
CA GLU A 155 23.47 24.37 -3.39
C GLU A 155 21.95 24.20 -3.29
N SER A 156 21.22 24.72 -2.28
CA SER A 156 21.03 26.11 -1.78
C SER A 156 20.36 27.08 -2.76
N LEU A 157 19.07 27.38 -2.53
CA LEU A 157 18.56 28.76 -2.59
C LEU A 157 17.55 28.94 -1.45
N ASP A 158 18.03 29.67 -0.43
CA ASP A 158 17.35 30.73 0.32
C ASP A 158 15.89 30.51 0.80
N ASN A 159 15.71 29.98 2.02
CA ASN A 159 14.70 30.43 3.01
C ASN A 159 14.73 29.56 4.30
N PRO A 160 14.65 30.15 5.51
CA PRO A 160 14.72 29.39 6.75
C PRO A 160 13.34 28.84 7.14
N THR A 161 12.82 27.78 6.50
CA THR A 161 11.65 27.01 7.01
C THR A 161 11.50 25.57 6.45
N VAL A 162 12.45 25.02 5.68
CA VAL A 162 12.15 23.93 4.72
C VAL A 162 12.46 22.49 5.19
N GLY A 163 13.04 22.27 6.38
CA GLY A 163 13.56 20.94 6.78
C GLY A 163 12.53 19.80 6.93
N LYS A 164 11.28 20.09 7.32
CA LYS A 164 10.27 19.04 7.60
C LYS A 164 9.36 18.67 6.41
N LYS A 165 9.25 19.55 5.40
CA LYS A 165 8.29 19.37 4.28
C LYS A 165 8.80 18.43 3.18
N LYS A 166 10.12 18.32 2.97
CA LYS A 166 10.71 17.56 1.86
C LYS A 166 10.60 16.03 2.02
N ILE A 167 10.78 15.52 3.24
CA ILE A 167 10.71 14.06 3.53
C ILE A 167 9.28 13.55 3.30
N GLY A 168 8.28 14.34 3.69
CA GLY A 168 6.88 13.97 3.47
C GLY A 168 6.53 13.88 1.98
N PHE A 169 6.87 14.90 1.20
CA PHE A 169 6.58 14.90 -0.24
C PHE A 169 7.31 13.77 -0.98
N ALA A 170 8.58 13.52 -0.66
CA ALA A 170 9.33 12.42 -1.26
C ALA A 170 8.68 11.05 -0.97
N THR A 171 8.27 10.82 0.28
CA THR A 171 7.58 9.58 0.70
C THR A 171 6.26 9.40 -0.05
N PHE A 172 5.45 10.45 -0.14
CA PHE A 172 4.20 10.45 -0.91
C PHE A 172 4.43 10.18 -2.40
N ALA A 173 5.41 10.87 -3.01
CA ALA A 173 5.73 10.72 -4.43
C ALA A 173 6.25 9.30 -4.74
N THR A 174 7.10 8.73 -3.89
CA THR A 174 7.51 7.33 -4.02
C THR A 174 6.33 6.37 -3.89
N GLY A 175 5.37 6.68 -3.00
CA GLY A 175 4.11 5.95 -2.91
C GLY A 175 3.34 5.98 -4.21
N ILE A 176 3.17 7.15 -4.84
CA ILE A 176 2.50 7.28 -6.15
C ILE A 176 3.18 6.41 -7.19
N VAL A 177 4.50 6.52 -7.32
CA VAL A 177 5.27 5.75 -8.31
C VAL A 177 5.07 4.26 -8.11
N HIS A 178 5.04 3.80 -6.86
CA HIS A 178 4.82 2.40 -6.51
C HIS A 178 3.38 1.95 -6.79
N GLY A 179 2.39 2.79 -6.46
CA GLY A 179 0.97 2.52 -6.67
C GLY A 179 0.50 2.57 -8.13
N LEU A 180 1.35 3.02 -9.06
CA LEU A 180 1.10 2.88 -10.50
C LEU A 180 1.19 1.43 -10.97
N GLN A 181 1.61 0.49 -10.11
CA GLN A 181 1.61 -0.93 -10.43
C GLN A 181 0.17 -1.45 -10.62
N PRO A 182 -0.11 -2.24 -11.67
CA PRO A 182 -1.47 -2.74 -11.96
C PRO A 182 -1.93 -3.89 -11.05
N ASP A 183 -1.20 -4.23 -9.98
CA ASP A 183 -1.47 -5.38 -9.11
C ASP A 183 -2.77 -5.25 -8.31
N ALA A 184 -3.05 -4.06 -7.79
CA ALA A 184 -4.28 -3.77 -7.06
C ALA A 184 -5.53 -3.81 -7.94
N LEU A 185 -5.39 -3.57 -9.24
CA LEU A 185 -6.49 -3.62 -10.18
C LEU A 185 -7.17 -5.01 -10.14
N MET A 186 -6.36 -6.08 -10.00
CA MET A 186 -6.85 -7.46 -9.92
C MET A 186 -7.59 -7.73 -8.61
N MET A 187 -7.13 -7.14 -7.50
CA MET A 187 -7.76 -7.27 -6.18
C MET A 187 -9.08 -6.48 -6.08
N VAL A 188 -9.25 -5.47 -6.93
CA VAL A 188 -10.42 -4.57 -6.94
C VAL A 188 -11.51 -5.03 -7.94
N LEU A 189 -11.20 -5.95 -8.87
CA LEU A 189 -12.19 -6.53 -9.79
C LEU A 189 -13.49 -7.04 -9.12
N PRO A 190 -13.47 -7.68 -7.93
CA PRO A 190 -14.68 -8.07 -7.23
C PRO A 190 -15.64 -6.90 -6.95
N ALA A 191 -15.10 -5.69 -6.73
CA ALA A 191 -15.91 -4.48 -6.50
C ALA A 191 -16.77 -4.11 -7.73
N LEU A 192 -16.24 -4.36 -8.94
CA LEU A 192 -16.93 -4.10 -10.20
C LEU A 192 -18.00 -5.16 -10.52
N ALA A 193 -17.88 -6.34 -9.93
CA ALA A 193 -18.86 -7.42 -10.07
C ALA A 193 -20.05 -7.27 -9.10
N LEU A 194 -20.00 -6.33 -8.15
CA LEU A 194 -21.08 -6.12 -7.20
C LEU A 194 -22.31 -5.51 -7.91
N PRO A 195 -23.53 -6.06 -7.69
CA PRO A 195 -24.74 -5.57 -8.34
C PRO A 195 -25.17 -4.18 -7.83
N SER A 196 -24.70 -3.78 -6.64
CA SER A 196 -25.00 -2.48 -6.03
C SER A 196 -23.81 -1.53 -6.16
N ARG A 197 -24.03 -0.38 -6.81
CA ARG A 197 -23.03 0.69 -6.93
C ARG A 197 -22.56 1.22 -5.59
N LEU A 198 -23.47 1.28 -4.60
CA LEU A 198 -23.15 1.78 -3.27
C LEU A 198 -22.32 0.77 -2.47
N ALA A 199 -22.56 -0.52 -2.67
CA ALA A 199 -21.74 -1.59 -2.11
C ALA A 199 -20.33 -1.61 -2.73
N GLY A 200 -20.22 -1.45 -4.06
CA GLY A 200 -18.95 -1.28 -4.75
C GLY A 200 -18.17 -0.06 -4.27
N ALA A 201 -18.83 1.10 -4.12
CA ALA A 201 -18.19 2.30 -3.57
C ALA A 201 -17.71 2.10 -2.12
N ALA A 202 -18.52 1.46 -1.27
CA ALA A 202 -18.13 1.16 0.11
C ALA A 202 -16.93 0.20 0.17
N PHE A 203 -16.89 -0.82 -0.70
CA PHE A 203 -15.74 -1.70 -0.85
C PHE A 203 -14.49 -0.90 -1.23
N LEU A 204 -14.57 -0.06 -2.26
CA LEU A 204 -13.42 0.71 -2.76
C LEU A 204 -12.87 1.68 -1.72
N ILE A 205 -13.73 2.45 -1.06
CA ILE A 205 -13.32 3.41 -0.02
C ILE A 205 -12.63 2.67 1.12
N MET A 206 -13.21 1.56 1.58
CA MET A 206 -12.63 0.79 2.67
C MET A 206 -11.36 0.06 2.25
N PHE A 207 -11.22 -0.33 0.97
CA PHE A 207 -9.98 -0.88 0.42
C PHE A 207 -8.83 0.12 0.53
N LEU A 208 -9.05 1.37 0.13
CA LEU A 208 -8.05 2.45 0.28
C LEU A 208 -7.71 2.68 1.76
N LEU A 209 -8.73 2.79 2.62
CA LEU A 209 -8.52 2.92 4.07
C LEU A 209 -7.77 1.74 4.69
N GLY A 210 -8.05 0.51 4.24
CA GLY A 210 -7.35 -0.70 4.68
C GLY A 210 -5.88 -0.70 4.27
N THR A 211 -5.58 -0.20 3.06
CA THR A 211 -4.21 -0.04 2.55
C THR A 211 -3.43 0.94 3.42
N VAL A 212 -3.93 2.15 3.63
CA VAL A 212 -3.29 3.16 4.49
C VAL A 212 -3.14 2.65 5.93
N PHE A 213 -4.17 2.00 6.47
CA PHE A 213 -4.13 1.42 7.82
C PHE A 213 -3.06 0.34 7.94
N ALA A 214 -2.99 -0.60 7.00
CA ALA A 214 -2.00 -1.66 7.00
C ALA A 214 -0.58 -1.09 6.92
N MET A 215 -0.32 -0.19 5.97
CA MET A 215 0.98 0.47 5.81
C MET A 215 1.41 1.26 7.04
N GLY A 216 0.48 2.03 7.64
CA GLY A 216 0.74 2.69 8.92
C GLY A 216 1.02 1.71 10.06
N SER A 217 0.30 0.58 10.11
CA SER A 217 0.42 -0.37 11.23
C SER A 217 1.75 -1.13 11.26
N TYR A 218 2.22 -1.67 10.13
CA TYR A 218 3.49 -2.40 10.14
C TYR A 218 4.70 -1.48 10.18
N THR A 219 4.60 -0.24 9.68
CA THR A 219 5.67 0.76 9.85
C THR A 219 5.81 1.17 11.30
N VAL A 220 4.69 1.38 12.02
CA VAL A 220 4.70 1.55 13.49
C VAL A 220 5.34 0.36 14.18
N PHE A 221 5.02 -0.87 13.75
CA PHE A 221 5.63 -2.07 14.31
C PHE A 221 7.15 -2.08 14.10
N ILE A 222 7.61 -1.86 12.88
CA ILE A 222 9.04 -1.80 12.53
C ILE A 222 9.76 -0.71 13.33
N GLY A 223 9.19 0.51 13.38
CA GLY A 223 9.75 1.64 14.11
C GLY A 223 9.84 1.35 15.61
N SER A 224 8.74 0.88 16.22
CA SER A 224 8.67 0.54 17.64
C SER A 224 9.66 -0.56 18.02
N CYS A 225 9.75 -1.63 17.22
CA CYS A 225 10.69 -2.72 17.47
C CYS A 225 12.13 -2.24 17.33
N SER A 226 12.43 -1.40 16.34
CA SER A 226 13.77 -0.84 16.13
C SER A 226 14.18 0.11 17.25
N GLU A 227 13.27 0.97 17.69
CA GLU A 227 13.45 1.90 18.81
C GLU A 227 13.69 1.14 20.13
N ALA A 228 12.85 0.16 20.44
CA ALA A 228 13.00 -0.66 21.65
C ALA A 228 14.31 -1.47 21.66
N LEU A 229 14.78 -1.91 20.48
CA LEU A 229 16.03 -2.65 20.37
C LEU A 229 17.26 -1.75 20.50
N LYS A 230 17.15 -0.48 20.07
CA LYS A 230 18.20 0.55 20.20
C LYS A 230 18.60 0.77 21.65
N ASP A 231 17.64 0.78 22.57
CA ASP A 231 17.88 0.97 24.00
C ASP A 231 18.72 -0.16 24.62
N ARG A 232 18.69 -1.36 24.03
CA ARG A 232 19.51 -2.51 24.46
C ARG A 232 20.85 -2.61 23.75
N VAL A 233 20.92 -2.27 22.47
CA VAL A 233 22.12 -2.47 21.65
C VAL A 233 22.40 -1.18 20.84
N PRO A 234 23.35 -0.34 21.28
CA PRO A 234 23.76 0.81 20.49
C PRO A 234 24.32 0.33 19.15
N ARG A 235 23.83 0.90 18.04
CA ARG A 235 24.07 0.50 16.62
C ARG A 235 23.21 -0.62 16.04
N ILE A 236 22.20 -1.14 16.75
CA ILE A 236 21.31 -2.14 16.12
C ILE A 236 20.44 -1.55 15.01
N THR A 237 20.06 -0.28 15.12
CA THR A 237 19.29 0.43 14.09
C THR A 237 20.08 0.53 12.79
N GLU A 238 21.38 0.81 12.87
CA GLU A 238 22.29 0.84 11.71
C GLU A 238 22.35 -0.53 11.02
N LYS A 239 22.53 -1.62 11.79
CA LYS A 239 22.55 -2.98 11.26
C LYS A 239 21.21 -3.39 10.64
N LEU A 240 20.10 -3.01 11.27
CA LEU A 240 18.74 -3.25 10.77
C LEU A 240 18.51 -2.48 9.47
N THR A 241 18.92 -1.22 9.39
CA THR A 241 18.81 -0.40 8.16
C THR A 241 19.65 -1.00 7.04
N TRP A 242 20.89 -1.42 7.32
CA TRP A 242 21.72 -2.16 6.34
C TRP A 242 21.05 -3.45 5.87
N ALA A 243 20.58 -4.29 6.79
CA ALA A 243 19.95 -5.57 6.46
C ALA A 243 18.67 -5.39 5.64
N SER A 244 17.78 -4.48 6.05
CA SER A 244 16.53 -4.18 5.32
C SER A 244 16.81 -3.57 3.94
N SER A 245 17.84 -2.73 3.83
CA SER A 245 18.26 -2.16 2.54
C SER A 245 18.81 -3.21 1.58
N LEU A 246 19.57 -4.19 2.10
CA LEU A 246 20.03 -5.33 1.30
C LEU A 246 18.86 -6.20 0.82
N VAL A 247 17.85 -6.42 1.66
CA VAL A 247 16.63 -7.14 1.27
C VAL A 247 15.89 -6.37 0.17
N ALA A 248 15.75 -5.05 0.30
CA ALA A 248 15.12 -4.20 -0.73
C ALA A 248 15.88 -4.29 -2.06
N ILE A 249 17.21 -4.20 -2.04
CA ILE A 249 18.05 -4.33 -3.24
C ILE A 249 17.91 -5.72 -3.86
N ALA A 250 17.98 -6.78 -3.05
CA ALA A 250 17.87 -8.16 -3.53
C ALA A 250 16.51 -8.41 -4.18
N LEU A 251 15.43 -7.92 -3.56
CA LEU A 251 14.08 -8.02 -4.12
C LEU A 251 13.95 -7.20 -5.41
N GLY A 252 14.51 -5.99 -5.45
CA GLY A 252 14.55 -5.14 -6.66
C GLY A 252 15.25 -5.83 -7.82
N PHE A 253 16.43 -6.44 -7.58
CA PHE A 253 17.12 -7.24 -8.59
C PHE A 253 16.33 -8.48 -8.99
N ALA A 254 15.75 -9.22 -8.04
CA ALA A 254 14.94 -10.40 -8.34
C ALA A 254 13.75 -10.05 -9.24
N ILE A 255 13.06 -8.93 -8.96
CA ILE A 255 11.96 -8.42 -9.77
C ILE A 255 12.45 -8.08 -11.19
N ILE A 256 13.54 -7.32 -11.32
CA ILE A 256 14.07 -6.93 -12.64
C ILE A 256 14.53 -8.15 -13.45
N ILE A 257 15.29 -9.05 -12.82
CA ILE A 257 15.85 -10.25 -13.46
C ILE A 257 14.74 -11.21 -13.88
N SER A 258 13.73 -11.45 -13.03
CA SER A 258 12.62 -12.34 -13.35
C SER A 258 11.89 -11.91 -14.64
N GLN A 259 11.70 -10.60 -14.83
CA GLN A 259 11.13 -10.02 -16.06
C GLN A 259 11.99 -10.28 -17.30
N PHE A 260 13.32 -10.33 -17.17
CA PHE A 260 14.21 -10.65 -18.30
C PHE A 260 14.14 -12.11 -18.72
N PHE A 261 13.90 -13.03 -17.78
CA PHE A 261 13.78 -14.46 -18.04
C PHE A 261 12.34 -14.91 -18.37
N GLY A 262 11.38 -13.98 -18.41
CA GLY A 262 9.97 -14.28 -18.67
C GLY A 262 9.24 -14.96 -17.50
N PHE A 263 9.85 -14.99 -16.31
CA PHE A 263 9.20 -15.47 -15.09
C PHE A 263 8.58 -14.29 -14.34
N SER A 264 7.29 -14.40 -14.01
CA SER A 264 6.63 -13.43 -13.14
C SER A 264 6.67 -13.97 -11.72
N LEU A 265 7.39 -13.30 -10.80
CA LEU A 265 7.42 -13.68 -9.37
C LEU A 265 6.08 -13.45 -8.66
N TYR A 266 5.12 -12.80 -9.34
CA TYR A 266 3.73 -12.56 -8.95
C TYR A 266 2.85 -12.53 -10.20
#